data_AF-A0A660RN91-F1
#
_entry.id   AF-A0A660RN91-F1
#
_cell.length_a   1.000
_cell.length_b   1.000
_cell.length_c   1.000
_cell.angle_alpha   90.00
_cell.angle_beta   90.00
_cell.angle_gamma   90.00
#
_symmetry.space_group_name_H-M   'P 1'
#
loop_
_entity.id
_entity.type
_entity.pdbx_description
1 polymer ?
#
loop_
_entity_poly.entity_id
_entity_poly.type
_entity_poly.pdbx_seq_one_letter_code
_entity_poly.pdbx_strand_id
1 'polypeptide(L)' 'FVRGKVPEYTYSTHERFYTCPKCGRIYWKGTHIEHMEEEMMKLFGSVC' A
#
# COMPACT_ATOMS: atom_id res chain seq x y z
N PHE A 1 1.74 -14.74 8.73
CA PHE A 1 1.55 -14.12 10.05
C PHE A 1 2.23 -12.76 10.10
N VAL A 2 1.45 -11.68 10.10
CA VAL A 2 1.92 -10.27 10.12
C VAL A 2 1.67 -9.59 11.48
N ARG A 3 0.65 -10.03 12.23
CA ARG A 3 0.36 -9.57 13.59
C ARG A 3 1.61 -9.68 14.48
N GLY A 4 1.92 -8.62 15.22
CA GLY A 4 3.10 -8.53 16.08
C GLY A 4 4.42 -8.22 15.36
N LYS A 5 4.42 -8.10 14.02
CA LYS A 5 5.60 -7.68 13.23
C LYS A 5 5.52 -6.24 12.71
N VAL A 6 4.36 -5.62 12.86
CA VAL A 6 4.06 -4.22 12.54
C VAL A 6 3.32 -3.60 13.72
N PRO A 7 3.28 -2.26 13.86
CA PRO A 7 2.48 -1.61 14.88
C PRO A 7 1.00 -2.04 14.82
N GLU A 8 0.34 -2.11 15.99
CA GLU A 8 -1.04 -2.61 16.08
C GLU A 8 -2.01 -1.77 15.24
N TYR A 9 -1.83 -0.45 15.22
CA TYR A 9 -2.60 0.45 14.37
C TYR A 9 -2.46 0.08 12.89
N THR A 10 -1.25 -0.18 12.40
CA THR A 10 -1.00 -0.60 11.01
C THR A 10 -1.71 -1.93 10.72
N TYR A 11 -1.58 -2.92 11.60
CA TYR A 11 -2.24 -4.22 11.45
C TYR A 11 -3.78 -4.09 11.40
N SER A 12 -4.34 -3.19 12.21
CA SER A 12 -5.79 -2.99 12.31
C SER A 12 -6.38 -2.17 11.17
N THR A 13 -5.57 -1.35 10.49
CA THR A 13 -6.04 -0.39 9.46
C THR A 13 -5.79 -0.84 8.03
N HIS A 14 -4.94 -1.86 7.81
CA HIS A 14 -4.58 -2.31 6.47
C HIS A 14 -4.96 -3.78 6.28
N GLU A 15 -5.63 -4.07 5.16
CA GLU A 15 -6.10 -5.43 4.85
C GLU A 15 -5.03 -6.30 4.18
N ARG A 16 -4.09 -5.67 3.45
CA ARG A 16 -3.11 -6.37 2.63
C ARG A 16 -1.68 -6.00 3.02
N PHE A 17 -0.88 -7.03 3.19
CA PHE A 17 0.53 -6.93 3.50
C PHE A 17 1.35 -7.78 2.53
N TYR A 18 2.48 -7.23 2.12
CA TYR A 18 3.45 -7.92 1.26
C TYR A 18 4.74 -8.12 2.06
N THR A 19 5.31 -9.31 1.99
CA THR A 19 6.60 -9.60 2.63
C THR A 19 7.63 -9.89 1.56
N CYS A 20 8.76 -9.21 1.59
CA CYS A 20 9.86 -9.53 0.68
C CYS A 20 10.42 -10.91 1.02
N PRO A 21 10.44 -11.88 0.09
CA PRO A 21 10.95 -13.22 0.37
C PRO A 21 12.46 -13.25 0.60
N LYS A 22 13.20 -12.22 0.18
CA LYS A 22 14.66 -12.14 0.33
C LYS A 22 15.11 -11.55 1.66
N CYS A 23 14.43 -10.51 2.15
CA CYS A 23 14.87 -9.77 3.33
C CYS A 23 13.84 -9.70 4.47
N GLY A 24 12.63 -10.23 4.27
CA GLY A 24 11.59 -10.28 5.29
C GLY A 24 10.92 -8.94 5.60
N ARG A 25 11.27 -7.86 4.91
CA ARG A 25 10.59 -6.55 5.07
C ARG A 25 9.11 -6.66 4.73
N ILE A 26 8.29 -6.03 5.55
CA ILE A 26 6.82 -5.99 5.41
C ILE A 26 6.42 -4.63 4.83
N TYR A 27 5.59 -4.66 3.81
CA TYR A 27 5.06 -3.50 3.09
C TYR A 27 3.54 -3.55 3.11
N TRP A 28 2.89 -2.39 3.05
CA TRP A 28 1.43 -2.23 2.95
C TRP A 28 1.10 -1.06 2.02
N LYS A 29 -0.11 -1.03 1.44
CA LYS A 29 -0.54 0.08 0.58
C LYS A 29 -0.62 1.34 1.43
N GLY A 30 0.14 2.38 1.07
CA GLY A 30 0.01 3.71 1.67
C GLY A 30 -0.83 4.63 0.79
N THR A 31 -1.23 5.78 1.33
CA THR A 31 -2.01 6.83 0.65
C THR A 31 -1.34 7.40 -0.60
N HIS A 32 0.00 7.30 -0.70
CA HIS A 32 0.73 7.78 -1.87
C HIS A 32 0.32 7.07 -3.18
N ILE A 33 -0.13 5.82 -3.12
CA ILE A 33 -0.61 5.11 -4.31
C ILE A 33 -1.94 5.70 -4.78
N GLU A 34 -2.85 5.99 -3.85
CA GLU A 34 -4.15 6.63 -4.17
C GLU A 34 -3.94 8.01 -4.78
N HIS A 35 -3.05 8.82 -4.20
CA HIS A 35 -2.70 10.11 -4.78
C HIS A 35 -2.08 9.99 -6.18
N MET A 36 -1.20 9.00 -6.41
CA MET A 36 -0.66 8.77 -7.75
C MET A 36 -1.74 8.32 -8.75
N GLU A 37 -2.67 7.47 -8.33
CA GLU A 37 -3.82 7.04 -9.15
C GLU A 37 -4.70 8.25 -9.53
N GLU A 38 -4.99 9.14 -8.58
CA GLU A 38 -5.71 10.39 -8.82
C GLU A 38 -4.96 11.32 -9.80
N GLU A 39 -3.67 11.53 -9.61
CA GLU A 39 -2.85 12.35 -10.50
C GLU A 39 -2.77 11.73 -11.91
N MET A 40 -2.64 10.40 -12.01
CA MET A 40 -2.69 9.72 -13.30
C MET A 40 -4.02 9.89 -14.00
N MET A 41 -5.15 9.81 -13.28
CA MET A 41 -6.47 10.09 -13.86
C MET A 41 -6.59 11.54 -14.32
N LYS A 42 -6.01 12.52 -13.61
CA LYS A 42 -6.02 13.92 -14.07
C LYS A 42 -5.19 14.12 -15.34
N LEU A 43 -4.03 13.47 -15.42
CA LEU A 43 -3.09 13.63 -16.54
C LEU A 43 -3.51 12.82 -17.78
N PHE A 44 -4.13 11.67 -17.59
CA PHE A 44 -4.41 10.69 -18.66
C PHE A 44 -5.90 10.36 -18.82
N GLY A 45 -6.80 10.84 -17.95
CA GLY A 45 -8.23 10.55 -17.95
C GLY A 45 -9.05 11.24 -19.05
N SER A 46 -8.38 11.90 -20.00
CA SER A 46 -8.98 12.38 -21.25
C SER A 46 -8.44 11.56 -22.43
N VAL A 47 -8.78 10.28 -22.48
CA VAL A 47 -8.70 9.50 -23.72
C VAL A 47 -10.01 8.73 -23.87
N CYS A 48 -10.98 9.42 -24.47
CA CYS A 48 -12.09 8.82 -25.23
C CYS A 48 -12.21 9.55 -26.56
#